data_AF-R7HYE8-F1
#
_entry.id   AF-R7HYE8-F1
#
_cell.length_a   1.000
_cell.length_b   1.000
_cell.length_c   1.000
_cell.angle_alpha   90.00
_cell.angle_beta   90.00
_cell.angle_gamma   90.00
#
_symmetry.space_group_name_H-M   'P 1'
#
loop_
_entity.id
_entity.type
_entity.pdbx_description
1 polymer ?
#
loop_
_entity_poly.entity_id
_entity_poly.type
_entity_poly.pdbx_seq_one_letter_code
_entity_poly.pdbx_strand_id
1 'polypeptide(L)'
;MRINIYYGGRGLIEDPTIYVMDKLTEVLEELRVEVVRYNLYEDKKGINILPNTIKEADGVILATTVEWFGIGGLMQQFLDACWLYGDKGKLNGMRMLPVVLSSTCGERDAQYTLIKAWELLGGVPCEGICAYVKNHVEFETNEGYAFLIEKKAEEIYRLISHKQQSFPTSINIVTETVLQGNALELTPQESEQLSIYVSDDSYVKKQKEDIQELAQMFKGMLGEEEQEESVAKEDEVVETRIPAFRSHFHGQMGLKATYCFNIEEEDAHLLLEVKGEKLSCNYVDSDEAEVSVKITAEVLQDILDGEMTLQRAFMSGAVTAKGDFKVLRNFDLLFQF
;
A
#
# COMPACT_ATOMS: atom_id res chain seq x y z
N MET A 1 14.23 22.52 -26.50
CA MET A 1 13.08 22.61 -25.59
C MET A 1 12.82 21.21 -25.10
N ARG A 2 12.63 21.01 -23.80
CA ARG A 2 12.36 19.71 -23.21
C ARG A 2 11.02 19.68 -22.50
N ILE A 3 10.22 18.65 -22.75
CA ILE A 3 8.93 18.44 -22.08
C ILE A 3 8.95 17.09 -21.39
N ASN A 4 8.67 17.09 -20.08
CA ASN A 4 8.56 15.84 -19.33
C ASN A 4 7.10 15.41 -19.24
N ILE A 5 6.81 14.14 -19.53
CA ILE A 5 5.49 13.53 -19.33
C ILE A 5 5.54 12.67 -18.08
N TYR A 6 4.71 12.96 -17.08
CA TYR A 6 4.52 12.09 -15.92
C TYR A 6 3.17 11.38 -16.07
N TYR A 7 3.21 10.05 -16.12
CA TYR A 7 2.03 9.23 -16.34
C TYR A 7 1.66 8.46 -15.08
N GLY A 8 0.49 8.78 -14.53
CA GLY A 8 -0.04 8.22 -13.28
C GLY A 8 -0.99 7.03 -13.45
N GLY A 9 -1.22 6.57 -14.69
CA GLY A 9 -1.99 5.35 -14.95
C GLY A 9 -1.19 4.08 -14.67
N ARG A 10 -1.80 2.92 -14.95
CA ARG A 10 -1.23 1.60 -14.63
C ARG A 10 -0.45 0.94 -15.77
N GLY A 11 -0.39 1.57 -16.94
CA GLY A 11 0.28 0.98 -18.11
C GLY A 11 -0.51 -0.16 -18.75
N LEU A 12 -1.83 -0.17 -18.62
CA LEU A 12 -2.68 -1.15 -19.29
C LEU A 12 -2.65 -0.88 -20.80
N ILE A 13 -2.52 -1.93 -21.62
CA ILE A 13 -2.42 -1.81 -23.09
C ILE A 13 -3.64 -1.08 -23.68
N GLU A 14 -4.81 -1.31 -23.11
CA GLU A 14 -6.09 -0.73 -23.55
C GLU A 14 -6.33 0.69 -22.98
N ASP A 15 -5.35 1.28 -22.29
CA ASP A 15 -5.49 2.62 -21.72
C ASP A 15 -5.37 3.70 -22.81
N PRO A 16 -6.47 4.42 -23.14
CA PRO A 16 -6.47 5.42 -24.19
C PRO A 16 -5.57 6.62 -23.87
N THR A 17 -5.20 6.83 -22.60
CA THR A 17 -4.23 7.88 -22.21
C THR A 17 -2.85 7.60 -22.81
N ILE A 18 -2.48 6.33 -22.98
CA ILE A 18 -1.21 5.95 -23.61
C ILE A 18 -1.18 6.42 -25.05
N TYR A 19 -2.24 6.15 -25.81
CA TYR A 19 -2.37 6.64 -27.19
C TYR A 19 -2.25 8.17 -27.27
N VAL A 20 -2.93 8.91 -26.38
CA VAL A 20 -2.82 10.38 -26.36
C VAL A 20 -1.39 10.83 -26.10
N MET A 21 -0.70 10.22 -25.13
CA MET A 21 0.70 10.55 -24.84
C MET A 21 1.62 10.24 -26.01
N ASP A 22 1.43 9.10 -26.67
CA ASP A 22 2.25 8.68 -27.80
C ASP A 22 2.06 9.64 -28.98
N LYS A 23 0.82 10.04 -29.27
CA LYS A 23 0.51 11.05 -30.29
C LYS A 23 1.05 12.43 -29.95
N LEU A 24 0.95 12.86 -28.69
CA LEU A 24 1.58 14.10 -28.23
C LEU A 24 3.10 14.05 -28.40
N THR A 25 3.71 12.90 -28.08
CA THR A 25 5.16 12.67 -28.21
C THR A 25 5.59 12.79 -29.67
N GLU A 26 4.91 12.08 -30.58
CA GLU A 26 5.16 12.12 -32.02
C GLU A 26 5.18 13.57 -32.54
N VAL A 27 4.12 14.34 -32.27
CA VAL A 27 3.99 15.72 -32.76
C VAL A 27 5.03 16.65 -32.15
N LEU A 28 5.34 16.49 -30.87
CA LEU A 28 6.35 17.32 -30.20
C LEU A 28 7.76 17.01 -30.70
N GLU A 29 8.08 15.74 -30.95
CA GLU A 29 9.37 15.32 -31.51
C GLU A 29 9.55 15.83 -32.95
N GLU A 30 8.49 15.83 -33.77
CA GLU A 30 8.49 16.47 -35.10
C GLU A 30 8.83 17.97 -35.03
N LEU A 31 8.39 18.64 -33.97
CA LEU A 31 8.71 20.04 -33.66
C LEU A 31 10.09 20.22 -33.00
N ARG A 32 10.91 19.17 -32.94
CA ARG A 32 12.26 19.14 -32.32
C ARG A 32 12.25 19.43 -30.82
N VAL A 33 11.21 18.99 -30.13
CA VAL A 33 11.13 18.98 -28.67
C VAL A 33 11.66 17.65 -28.17
N GLU A 34 12.52 17.68 -27.15
CA GLU A 34 12.92 16.48 -26.43
C GLU A 34 11.79 16.09 -25.46
N VAL A 35 11.19 14.92 -25.65
CA VAL A 35 10.12 14.41 -24.79
C VAL A 35 10.68 13.30 -23.90
N VAL A 36 10.57 13.46 -22.58
CA VAL A 36 11.00 12.44 -21.62
C VAL A 36 9.81 11.95 -20.82
N ARG A 37 9.50 10.66 -20.94
CA ARG A 37 8.36 10.02 -20.30
C ARG A 37 8.78 9.29 -19.01
N TYR A 38 8.07 9.58 -17.93
CA TYR A 38 8.19 8.93 -16.64
C TYR A 38 6.88 8.21 -16.31
N ASN A 39 6.90 6.90 -16.42
CA ASN A 39 5.80 6.04 -16.03
C ASN A 39 5.86 5.81 -14.51
N LEU A 40 4.97 6.44 -13.74
CA LEU A 40 5.04 6.43 -12.28
C LEU A 40 4.83 5.03 -11.68
N TYR A 41 4.27 4.10 -12.45
CA TYR A 41 4.08 2.71 -12.02
C TYR A 41 5.36 1.86 -12.10
N GLU A 42 6.36 2.27 -12.88
CA GLU A 42 7.61 1.51 -13.08
C GLU A 42 8.53 1.60 -11.85
N ASP A 43 8.67 2.80 -11.27
CA ASP A 43 9.45 3.02 -10.06
C ASP A 43 8.67 3.82 -9.02
N LYS A 44 7.80 3.10 -8.30
CA LYS A 44 6.97 3.69 -7.24
C LYS A 44 7.80 4.27 -6.09
N LYS A 45 9.01 3.75 -5.86
CA LYS A 45 9.87 4.19 -4.75
C LYS A 45 10.70 5.41 -5.12
N GLY A 46 11.08 5.53 -6.40
CA GLY A 46 11.77 6.69 -6.96
C GLY A 46 10.89 7.91 -7.19
N ILE A 47 9.56 7.83 -6.97
CA ILE A 47 8.64 8.97 -7.17
C ILE A 47 9.09 10.22 -6.42
N ASN A 48 9.66 10.08 -5.21
CA ASN A 48 10.11 11.23 -4.43
C ASN A 48 11.27 11.99 -5.09
N ILE A 49 12.06 11.33 -5.93
CA ILE A 49 13.23 11.90 -6.62
C ILE A 49 12.83 12.54 -7.96
N LEU A 50 11.72 12.12 -8.57
CA LEU A 50 11.24 12.63 -9.87
C LEU A 50 11.06 14.15 -9.95
N PRO A 51 10.67 14.90 -8.89
CA PRO A 51 10.64 16.36 -8.93
C PRO A 51 11.97 16.99 -9.36
N ASN A 52 13.11 16.33 -9.12
CA ASN A 52 14.42 16.82 -9.57
C ASN A 52 14.54 16.87 -11.10
N THR A 53 13.82 15.99 -11.81
CA THR A 53 13.82 15.96 -13.27
C THR A 53 13.08 17.16 -13.90
N ILE A 54 12.23 17.86 -13.13
CA ILE A 54 11.55 19.09 -13.56
C ILE A 54 12.55 20.23 -13.80
N LYS A 55 13.70 20.22 -13.12
CA LYS A 55 14.74 21.26 -13.26
C LYS A 55 15.26 21.40 -14.69
N GLU A 56 15.22 20.31 -15.45
CA GLU A 56 15.70 20.20 -16.84
C GLU A 56 14.57 20.40 -17.87
N ALA A 57 13.32 20.51 -17.44
CA ALA A 57 12.16 20.64 -18.32
C ALA A 57 11.81 22.12 -18.55
N ASP A 58 11.34 22.44 -19.76
CA ASP A 58 10.73 23.72 -20.11
C ASP A 58 9.19 23.67 -19.98
N GLY A 59 8.62 22.48 -19.90
CA GLY A 59 7.20 22.23 -19.69
C GLY A 59 6.92 20.80 -19.23
N VAL A 60 5.73 20.61 -18.69
CA VAL A 60 5.30 19.32 -18.13
C VAL A 60 3.96 18.88 -18.72
N ILE A 61 3.78 17.59 -18.89
CA ILE A 61 2.47 16.98 -19.18
C ILE A 61 2.15 16.04 -18.02
N LEU A 62 1.02 16.27 -17.36
CA LEU A 62 0.52 15.37 -16.32
C LEU A 62 -0.60 14.53 -16.92
N ALA A 63 -0.30 13.25 -17.15
CA ALA A 63 -1.23 12.31 -17.76
C ALA A 63 -1.75 11.32 -16.73
N THR A 64 -3.07 11.16 -16.61
CA THR A 64 -3.66 10.14 -15.73
C THR A 64 -4.95 9.57 -16.32
N THR A 65 -5.26 8.36 -15.88
CA THR A 65 -6.46 7.63 -16.26
C THR A 65 -7.36 7.45 -15.05
N VAL A 66 -8.60 7.91 -15.15
CA VAL A 66 -9.60 7.75 -14.09
C VAL A 66 -10.24 6.38 -14.23
N GLU A 67 -9.77 5.43 -13.42
CA GLU A 67 -10.35 4.09 -13.34
C GLU A 67 -11.51 4.01 -12.33
N TRP A 68 -11.37 4.70 -11.19
CA TRP A 68 -12.37 4.71 -10.12
C TRP A 68 -12.73 6.13 -9.70
N PHE A 69 -11.79 6.85 -9.09
CA PHE A 69 -12.04 8.20 -8.57
C PHE A 69 -10.75 9.03 -8.50
N GLY A 70 -10.84 10.27 -9.00
CA GLY A 70 -9.74 11.24 -8.93
C GLY A 70 -8.54 10.88 -9.79
N ILE A 71 -7.39 11.48 -9.47
CA ILE A 71 -6.17 11.48 -10.29
C ILE A 71 -5.29 10.22 -10.11
N GLY A 72 -5.68 9.32 -9.20
CA GLY A 72 -4.91 8.11 -8.87
C GLY A 72 -3.78 8.36 -7.84
N GLY A 73 -3.45 7.32 -7.08
CA GLY A 73 -2.50 7.42 -5.97
C GLY A 73 -1.06 7.73 -6.39
N LEU A 74 -0.61 7.23 -7.54
CA LEU A 74 0.74 7.49 -8.04
C LEU A 74 0.91 8.96 -8.45
N MET A 75 -0.07 9.52 -9.15
CA MET A 75 -0.07 10.94 -9.51
C MET A 75 -0.16 11.83 -8.27
N GLN A 76 -0.99 11.45 -7.29
CA GLN A 76 -1.06 12.16 -6.01
C GLN A 76 0.30 12.15 -5.30
N GLN A 77 0.96 10.99 -5.18
CA GLN A 77 2.30 10.88 -4.58
C GLN A 77 3.34 11.74 -5.30
N PHE A 78 3.30 11.80 -6.63
CA PHE A 78 4.19 12.66 -7.40
C PHE A 78 3.95 14.16 -7.13
N LEU A 79 2.69 14.59 -7.04
CA LEU A 79 2.35 15.98 -6.70
C LEU A 79 2.76 16.32 -5.26
N ASP A 80 2.56 15.39 -4.32
CA ASP A 80 3.02 15.55 -2.94
C ASP A 80 4.56 15.63 -2.88
N ALA A 81 5.27 14.84 -3.68
CA ALA A 81 6.73 14.94 -3.81
C ALA A 81 7.16 16.28 -4.43
N CYS A 82 6.43 16.81 -5.42
CA CYS A 82 6.68 18.15 -5.95
C CYS A 82 6.42 19.24 -4.90
N TRP A 83 5.45 19.02 -4.02
CA TRP A 83 5.18 19.91 -2.90
C TRP A 83 6.35 19.91 -1.89
N LEU A 84 6.86 18.75 -1.52
CA LEU A 84 7.88 18.59 -0.49
C LEU A 84 9.31 18.87 -0.99
N TYR A 85 9.67 18.31 -2.15
CA TYR A 85 11.05 18.26 -2.64
C TYR A 85 11.28 19.07 -3.91
N GLY A 86 10.21 19.50 -4.59
CA GLY A 86 10.31 20.27 -5.82
C GLY A 86 10.91 21.66 -5.61
N ASP A 87 11.83 22.06 -6.49
CA ASP A 87 12.37 23.42 -6.54
C ASP A 87 11.27 24.42 -6.92
N LYS A 88 10.79 25.19 -5.95
CA LYS A 88 9.71 26.17 -6.12
C LYS A 88 10.06 27.27 -7.12
N GLY A 89 11.34 27.64 -7.21
CA GLY A 89 11.79 28.63 -8.18
C GLY A 89 11.65 28.14 -9.62
N LYS A 90 11.85 26.83 -9.85
CA LYS A 90 11.66 26.19 -11.16
C LYS A 90 10.20 25.88 -11.47
N LEU A 91 9.42 25.49 -10.46
CA LEU A 91 7.99 25.24 -10.61
C LEU A 91 7.20 26.52 -10.89
N ASN A 92 7.65 27.65 -10.34
CA ASN A 92 7.00 28.93 -10.57
C ASN A 92 7.01 29.31 -12.06
N GLY A 93 5.82 29.47 -12.64
CA GLY A 93 5.67 29.75 -14.06
C GLY A 93 5.82 28.53 -14.98
N MET A 94 6.10 27.34 -14.45
CA MET A 94 6.23 26.11 -15.24
C MET A 94 4.89 25.75 -15.87
N ARG A 95 4.87 25.60 -17.20
CA ARG A 95 3.64 25.24 -17.91
C ARG A 95 3.33 23.77 -17.78
N MET A 96 2.06 23.47 -17.57
CA MET A 96 1.58 22.09 -17.49
C MET A 96 0.36 21.85 -18.37
N LEU A 97 0.40 20.80 -19.20
CA LEU A 97 -0.77 20.28 -19.92
C LEU A 97 -1.38 19.11 -19.13
N PRO A 98 -2.61 19.23 -18.61
CA PRO A 98 -3.27 18.10 -17.99
C PRO A 98 -3.91 17.22 -19.06
N VAL A 99 -3.63 15.92 -19.03
CA VAL A 99 -4.22 14.90 -19.90
C VAL A 99 -4.95 13.90 -19.01
N VAL A 100 -6.28 13.90 -19.09
CA VAL A 100 -7.12 13.04 -18.24
C VAL A 100 -8.15 12.33 -19.08
N LEU A 101 -8.08 11.00 -19.10
CA LEU A 101 -9.09 10.17 -19.74
C LEU A 101 -9.79 9.27 -18.72
N SER A 102 -11.04 8.92 -18.99
CA SER A 102 -11.82 7.97 -18.19
C SER A 102 -12.52 6.95 -19.09
N SER A 103 -12.70 5.73 -18.59
CA SER A 103 -13.56 4.71 -19.23
C SER A 103 -14.96 4.63 -18.60
N THR A 104 -15.18 5.35 -17.50
CA THR A 104 -16.43 5.36 -16.73
C THR A 104 -16.97 6.79 -16.57
N CYS A 105 -16.35 7.59 -15.70
CA CYS A 105 -16.65 9.00 -15.47
C CYS A 105 -15.58 9.63 -14.56
N GLY A 106 -15.70 10.94 -14.28
CA GLY A 106 -14.88 11.65 -13.29
C GLY A 106 -13.63 12.33 -13.86
N GLU A 107 -13.42 12.28 -15.18
CA GLU A 107 -12.29 12.91 -15.88
C GLU A 107 -12.23 14.42 -15.64
N ARG A 108 -13.40 15.09 -15.56
CA ARG A 108 -13.46 16.54 -15.33
C ARG A 108 -12.99 16.93 -13.92
N ASP A 109 -13.42 16.18 -12.91
CA ASP A 109 -13.01 16.43 -11.52
C ASP A 109 -11.53 16.12 -11.31
N ALA A 110 -11.03 15.06 -11.94
CA ALA A 110 -9.61 14.73 -11.94
C ALA A 110 -8.77 15.79 -12.67
N GLN A 111 -9.20 16.28 -13.84
CA GLN A 111 -8.52 17.38 -14.54
C GLN A 111 -8.48 18.63 -13.67
N TYR A 112 -9.61 19.01 -13.06
CA TYR A 112 -9.68 20.15 -12.16
C TYR A 112 -8.74 20.00 -10.95
N THR A 113 -8.60 18.78 -10.43
CA THR A 113 -7.68 18.46 -9.34
C THR A 113 -6.22 18.66 -9.77
N LEU A 114 -5.83 18.19 -10.97
CA LEU A 114 -4.48 18.42 -11.51
C LEU A 114 -4.18 19.91 -11.70
N ILE A 115 -5.13 20.65 -12.28
CA ILE A 115 -5.02 22.10 -12.49
C ILE A 115 -4.76 22.80 -11.15
N LYS A 116 -5.62 22.55 -10.15
CA LYS A 116 -5.50 23.14 -8.82
C LYS A 116 -4.19 22.80 -8.13
N ALA A 117 -3.81 21.52 -8.14
CA ALA A 117 -2.58 21.08 -7.50
C ALA A 117 -1.36 21.76 -8.13
N TRP A 118 -1.34 21.88 -9.46
CA TRP A 118 -0.25 22.53 -10.18
C TRP A 118 -0.20 24.04 -9.93
N GLU A 119 -1.35 24.71 -9.90
CA GLU A 119 -1.43 26.13 -9.53
C GLU A 119 -0.92 26.36 -8.10
N LEU A 120 -1.29 25.52 -7.14
CA LEU A 120 -0.79 25.61 -5.76
C LEU A 120 0.73 25.42 -5.66
N LEU A 121 1.34 24.66 -6.59
CA LEU A 121 2.79 24.53 -6.71
C LEU A 121 3.46 25.77 -7.33
N GLY A 122 2.68 26.76 -7.80
CA GLY A 122 3.16 27.96 -8.50
C GLY A 122 3.23 27.82 -10.02
N GLY A 123 2.84 26.68 -10.56
CA GLY A 123 2.87 26.43 -11.99
C GLY A 123 1.68 27.04 -12.75
N VAL A 124 1.77 27.03 -14.09
CA VAL A 124 0.76 27.61 -14.99
C VAL A 124 0.07 26.50 -15.80
N PRO A 125 -1.15 26.08 -15.44
CA PRO A 125 -1.88 25.08 -16.21
C PRO A 125 -2.30 25.64 -17.57
N CYS A 126 -2.23 24.81 -18.59
CA CYS A 126 -2.71 25.07 -19.95
C CYS A 126 -4.04 24.35 -20.18
N GLU A 127 -4.73 24.69 -21.27
CA GLU A 127 -5.96 23.99 -21.65
C GLU A 127 -5.64 22.56 -22.07
N GLY A 128 -5.98 21.61 -21.21
CA GLY A 128 -5.64 20.19 -21.35
C GLY A 128 -6.55 19.36 -22.26
N ILE A 129 -6.31 18.06 -22.23
CA ILE A 129 -7.17 17.04 -22.85
C ILE A 129 -7.98 16.37 -21.74
N CYS A 130 -9.30 16.34 -21.89
CA CYS A 130 -10.22 15.74 -20.95
C CYS A 130 -11.29 14.98 -21.73
N ALA A 131 -11.28 13.64 -21.67
CA ALA A 131 -12.17 12.84 -22.49
C ALA A 131 -12.66 11.56 -21.80
N TYR A 132 -13.92 11.23 -22.02
CA TYR A 132 -14.47 9.91 -21.75
C TYR A 132 -14.31 9.03 -23.00
N VAL A 133 -13.72 7.86 -22.83
CA VAL A 133 -13.44 6.90 -23.91
C VAL A 133 -14.08 5.56 -23.57
N LYS A 134 -15.17 5.25 -24.29
CA LYS A 134 -15.90 3.99 -24.13
C LYS A 134 -15.18 2.81 -24.82
N ASN A 135 -14.60 3.06 -26.00
CA ASN A 135 -13.93 2.06 -26.82
C ASN A 135 -12.59 2.64 -27.28
N HIS A 136 -11.49 2.08 -26.82
CA HIS A 136 -10.15 2.60 -27.11
C HIS A 136 -9.81 2.47 -28.61
N VAL A 137 -10.21 1.38 -29.28
CA VAL A 137 -9.94 1.17 -30.72
C VAL A 137 -10.62 2.24 -31.58
N GLU A 138 -11.90 2.54 -31.30
CA GLU A 138 -12.62 3.60 -32.01
C GLU A 138 -12.02 4.98 -31.75
N PHE A 139 -11.48 5.21 -30.56
CA PHE A 139 -10.83 6.47 -30.21
C PHE A 139 -9.49 6.64 -30.94
N GLU A 140 -8.68 5.59 -30.98
CA GLU A 140 -7.36 5.55 -31.64
C GLU A 140 -7.47 5.69 -33.17
N THR A 141 -8.50 5.09 -33.78
CA THR A 141 -8.68 5.11 -35.24
C THR A 141 -9.41 6.34 -35.78
N ASN A 142 -9.87 7.24 -34.91
CA ASN A 142 -10.61 8.43 -35.31
C ASN A 142 -9.67 9.59 -35.64
N GLU A 143 -9.55 9.92 -36.93
CA GLU A 143 -8.73 11.03 -37.44
C GLU A 143 -9.11 12.39 -36.83
N GLY A 144 -10.39 12.58 -36.49
CA GLY A 144 -10.86 13.81 -35.85
C GLY A 144 -10.30 13.99 -34.43
N TYR A 145 -10.21 12.91 -33.66
CA TYR A 145 -9.61 12.96 -32.31
C TYR A 145 -8.09 13.12 -32.40
N ALA A 146 -7.43 12.43 -33.33
CA ALA A 146 -6.00 12.62 -33.60
C ALA A 146 -5.68 14.10 -33.89
N PHE A 147 -6.44 14.74 -34.78
CA PHE A 147 -6.29 16.16 -35.10
C PHE A 147 -6.49 17.10 -33.89
N LEU A 148 -7.40 16.76 -32.97
CA LEU A 148 -7.58 17.54 -31.74
C LEU A 148 -6.36 17.40 -30.80
N ILE A 149 -5.78 16.21 -30.70
CA ILE A 149 -4.56 15.97 -29.91
C ILE A 149 -3.37 16.73 -30.51
N GLU A 150 -3.21 16.70 -31.83
CA GLU A 150 -2.17 17.45 -32.56
C GLU A 150 -2.27 18.95 -32.29
N LYS A 151 -3.47 19.52 -32.34
CA LYS A 151 -3.69 20.93 -31.99
C LYS A 151 -3.27 21.26 -30.56
N LYS A 152 -3.51 20.35 -29.61
CA LYS A 152 -3.11 20.53 -28.21
C LYS A 152 -1.59 20.45 -28.04
N ALA A 153 -0.90 19.58 -28.77
CA ALA A 153 0.56 19.55 -28.81
C ALA A 153 1.14 20.87 -29.36
N GLU A 154 0.63 21.37 -30.49
CA GLU A 154 1.07 22.64 -31.07
C GLU A 154 0.81 23.82 -30.12
N GLU A 155 -0.36 23.83 -29.46
CA GLU A 155 -0.73 24.85 -28.49
C GLU A 155 0.25 24.91 -27.32
N ILE A 156 0.58 23.78 -26.68
CA ILE A 156 1.56 23.79 -25.58
C ILE A 156 2.95 24.17 -26.08
N TYR A 157 3.38 23.65 -27.24
CA TYR A 157 4.65 24.03 -27.85
C TYR A 157 4.77 25.55 -27.99
N ARG A 158 3.74 26.19 -28.54
CA ARG A 158 3.69 27.64 -28.75
C ARG A 158 3.72 28.40 -27.42
N LEU A 159 2.93 27.95 -26.44
CA LEU A 159 2.86 28.59 -25.12
C LEU A 159 4.21 28.58 -24.40
N ILE A 160 4.94 27.47 -24.45
CA ILE A 160 6.28 27.36 -23.85
C ILE A 160 7.28 28.22 -24.65
N SER A 161 7.34 28.04 -25.97
CA SER A 161 8.34 28.69 -26.84
C SER A 161 8.24 30.22 -26.84
N HIS A 162 7.03 30.77 -26.82
CA HIS A 162 6.83 32.23 -26.87
C HIS A 162 6.71 32.90 -25.50
N LYS A 163 6.83 32.15 -24.39
CA LYS A 163 6.67 32.66 -23.02
C LYS A 163 5.41 33.55 -22.86
N GLN A 164 4.31 33.14 -23.48
CA GLN A 164 3.10 33.96 -23.58
C GLN A 164 2.55 34.32 -22.20
N GLN A 165 2.33 35.60 -21.90
CA GLN A 165 1.84 35.98 -20.57
C GLN A 165 0.45 35.39 -20.29
N SER A 166 0.25 34.88 -19.08
CA SER A 166 -1.07 34.51 -18.56
C SER A 166 -1.69 35.70 -17.81
N PHE A 167 -3.01 35.73 -17.75
CA PHE A 167 -3.71 36.68 -16.90
C PHE A 167 -3.47 36.35 -15.41
N PRO A 168 -3.41 37.36 -14.52
CA PRO A 168 -3.29 37.11 -13.09
C PRO A 168 -4.58 36.48 -12.55
N THR A 169 -4.46 35.50 -11.67
CA THR A 169 -5.60 34.88 -10.99
C THR A 169 -5.44 34.99 -9.47
N SER A 170 -6.52 34.72 -8.72
CA SER A 170 -6.51 34.77 -7.25
C SER A 170 -5.53 33.77 -6.63
N ILE A 171 -5.25 32.66 -7.32
CA ILE A 171 -4.31 31.64 -6.83
C ILE A 171 -2.87 32.18 -6.77
N ASN A 172 -2.50 33.13 -7.63
CA ASN A 172 -1.16 33.74 -7.64
C ASN A 172 -0.86 34.46 -6.31
N ILE A 173 -1.87 35.07 -5.69
CA ILE A 173 -1.71 35.79 -4.41
C ILE A 173 -1.61 34.78 -3.24
N VAL A 174 -2.42 33.71 -3.30
CA VAL A 174 -2.41 32.66 -2.28
C VAL A 174 -1.09 31.90 -2.29
N THR A 175 -0.58 31.57 -3.47
CA THR A 175 0.72 30.88 -3.62
C THR A 175 1.88 31.71 -3.09
N GLU A 176 1.95 33.00 -3.41
CA GLU A 176 2.96 33.90 -2.84
C GLU A 176 2.93 33.90 -1.30
N THR A 177 1.72 33.95 -0.72
CA THR A 177 1.54 33.98 0.75
C THR A 177 1.87 32.63 1.40
N VAL A 178 1.44 31.52 0.80
CA VAL A 178 1.63 30.16 1.34
C VAL A 178 3.10 29.73 1.20
N LEU A 179 3.75 30.02 0.07
CA LEU A 179 5.16 29.69 -0.14
C LEU A 179 6.08 30.50 0.80
N GLN A 180 5.70 31.72 1.18
CA GLN A 180 6.43 32.54 2.16
C GLN A 180 6.12 32.17 3.63
N GLY A 181 5.03 31.43 3.87
CA GLY A 181 4.39 31.42 5.18
C GLY A 181 4.86 30.38 6.20
N ASN A 182 5.33 29.20 5.80
CA ASN A 182 5.61 28.09 6.75
C ASN A 182 6.46 26.94 6.17
N ALA A 183 7.24 27.15 5.12
CA ALA A 183 8.13 26.10 4.62
C ALA A 183 9.37 26.02 5.52
N LEU A 184 9.77 24.81 5.91
CA LEU A 184 11.17 24.56 6.29
C LEU A 184 11.99 25.05 5.09
N GLU A 185 12.76 26.14 5.24
CA GLU A 185 13.55 26.72 4.14
C GLU A 185 14.72 25.80 3.81
N LEU A 186 14.42 24.68 3.17
CA LEU A 186 15.40 23.80 2.59
C LEU A 186 15.90 24.44 1.30
N THR A 187 17.21 24.53 1.17
CA THR A 187 17.83 24.85 -0.12
C THR A 187 17.45 23.76 -1.14
N PRO A 188 17.42 24.08 -2.45
CA PRO A 188 17.15 23.06 -3.48
C PRO A 188 18.06 21.83 -3.41
N GLN A 189 19.26 21.98 -2.84
CA GLN A 189 20.23 20.91 -2.62
C GLN A 189 19.84 20.02 -1.43
N GLU A 190 19.39 20.61 -0.32
CA GLU A 190 18.91 19.85 0.85
C GLU A 190 17.62 19.09 0.53
N SER A 191 16.69 19.71 -0.22
CA SER A 191 15.46 19.05 -0.69
C SER A 191 15.76 17.84 -1.58
N GLU A 192 16.75 17.97 -2.46
CA GLU A 192 17.19 16.87 -3.33
C GLU A 192 17.83 15.73 -2.52
N GLN A 193 18.72 16.05 -1.58
CA GLN A 193 19.32 15.04 -0.70
C GLN A 193 18.27 14.33 0.16
N LEU A 194 17.29 15.06 0.68
CA LEU A 194 16.17 14.49 1.44
C LEU A 194 15.32 13.57 0.57
N SER A 195 15.05 13.97 -0.68
CA SER A 195 14.29 13.12 -1.62
C SER A 195 14.99 11.77 -1.88
N ILE A 196 16.32 11.79 -1.99
CA ILE A 196 17.14 10.59 -2.16
C ILE A 196 17.11 9.75 -0.89
N TYR A 197 17.29 10.37 0.28
CA TYR A 197 17.30 9.67 1.56
C TYR A 197 15.96 8.99 1.88
N VAL A 198 14.84 9.65 1.61
CA VAL A 198 13.49 9.09 1.82
C VAL A 198 13.20 7.95 0.84
N SER A 199 13.76 8.01 -0.36
CA SER A 199 13.67 6.92 -1.34
C SER A 199 14.66 5.78 -1.07
N ASP A 200 15.66 5.98 -0.21
CA ASP A 200 16.65 4.96 0.13
C ASP A 200 16.19 4.11 1.32
N ASP A 201 15.73 2.90 1.00
CA ASP A 201 15.38 1.86 1.98
C ASP A 201 16.60 1.34 2.77
N SER A 202 17.82 1.83 2.55
CA SER A 202 19.02 1.37 3.26
C SER A 202 18.85 1.39 4.78
N TYR A 203 18.16 2.38 5.34
CA TYR A 203 17.88 2.43 6.78
C TYR A 203 16.93 1.31 7.23
N VAL A 204 15.86 1.03 6.47
CA VAL A 204 14.90 -0.04 6.79
C VAL A 204 15.50 -1.42 6.54
N LYS A 205 16.31 -1.56 5.49
CA LYS A 205 17.08 -2.78 5.21
C LYS A 205 18.11 -3.01 6.30
N LYS A 206 18.87 -1.99 6.69
CA LYS A 206 19.82 -2.06 7.80
C LYS A 206 19.13 -2.36 9.12
N GLN A 207 17.97 -1.75 9.42
CA GLN A 207 17.20 -2.15 10.61
C GLN A 207 16.74 -3.61 10.55
N LYS A 208 16.31 -4.11 9.39
CA LYS A 208 15.92 -5.52 9.23
C LYS A 208 17.13 -6.45 9.36
N GLU A 209 18.26 -6.09 8.78
CA GLU A 209 19.54 -6.80 8.90
C GLU A 209 20.03 -6.77 10.35
N ASP A 210 20.05 -5.61 11.01
CA ASP A 210 20.40 -5.44 12.41
C ASP A 210 19.45 -6.23 13.32
N ILE A 211 18.13 -6.25 13.05
CA ILE A 211 17.16 -7.10 13.79
C ILE A 211 17.46 -8.58 13.56
N GLN A 212 17.84 -8.96 12.34
CA GLN A 212 18.18 -10.34 12.00
C GLN A 212 19.51 -10.76 12.63
N GLU A 213 20.51 -9.88 12.68
CA GLU A 213 21.78 -10.07 13.36
C GLU A 213 21.60 -10.11 14.87
N LEU A 214 20.78 -9.23 15.46
CA LEU A 214 20.40 -9.29 16.87
C LEU A 214 19.65 -10.58 17.17
N ALA A 215 18.71 -11.00 16.31
CA ALA A 215 18.00 -12.28 16.49
C ALA A 215 18.94 -13.48 16.39
N GLN A 216 19.94 -13.44 15.49
CA GLN A 216 20.98 -14.47 15.39
C GLN A 216 21.94 -14.43 16.58
N MET A 217 22.28 -13.25 17.08
CA MET A 217 23.12 -13.05 18.26
C MET A 217 22.38 -13.52 19.51
N PHE A 218 21.11 -13.18 19.68
CA PHE A 218 20.24 -13.70 20.74
C PHE A 218 20.10 -15.22 20.62
N LYS A 219 19.84 -15.76 19.43
CA LYS A 219 19.79 -17.21 19.22
C LYS A 219 21.14 -17.89 19.49
N GLY A 220 22.26 -17.22 19.23
CA GLY A 220 23.61 -17.69 19.53
C GLY A 220 23.95 -17.61 21.01
N MET A 221 23.49 -16.57 21.72
CA MET A 221 23.63 -16.40 23.16
C MET A 221 22.71 -17.33 23.95
N LEU A 222 21.49 -17.59 23.45
CA LEU A 222 20.63 -18.69 23.91
C LEU A 222 21.23 -20.06 23.52
N GLY A 223 21.98 -20.12 22.42
CA GLY A 223 22.57 -21.34 21.85
C GLY A 223 23.82 -21.90 22.54
N GLU A 224 24.27 -21.37 23.67
CA GLU A 224 25.28 -22.02 24.52
C GLU A 224 24.82 -22.23 25.98
N GLU A 225 23.62 -21.76 26.36
CA GLU A 225 23.02 -22.03 27.68
C GLU A 225 21.79 -22.99 27.58
N GLU A 226 21.22 -23.20 26.39
CA GLU A 226 20.04 -24.06 26.22
C GLU A 226 20.32 -25.56 26.03
N GLN A 227 21.57 -26.03 25.97
CA GLN A 227 21.82 -27.48 25.94
C GLN A 227 21.78 -28.17 27.31
N GLU A 228 21.78 -27.41 28.41
CA GLU A 228 21.63 -27.98 29.76
C GLU A 228 20.37 -27.50 30.50
N GLU A 229 19.73 -26.40 30.10
CA GLU A 229 18.46 -25.93 30.72
C GLU A 229 17.16 -26.31 29.96
N SER A 230 17.23 -26.72 28.69
CA SER A 230 16.04 -27.13 27.92
C SER A 230 15.40 -28.44 28.41
N VAL A 231 16.13 -29.27 29.15
CA VAL A 231 15.59 -30.50 29.74
C VAL A 231 14.79 -30.21 31.03
N ALA A 232 14.88 -29.01 31.61
CA ALA A 232 14.28 -28.72 32.92
C ALA A 232 13.10 -27.72 32.90
N LYS A 233 12.92 -26.93 31.84
CA LYS A 233 11.81 -25.94 31.75
C LYS A 233 10.65 -26.36 30.86
N GLU A 234 10.83 -27.35 29.98
CA GLU A 234 9.72 -27.92 29.19
C GLU A 234 8.74 -28.72 30.07
N ASP A 235 9.22 -29.33 31.16
CA ASP A 235 8.37 -30.13 32.05
C ASP A 235 7.44 -29.29 32.96
N GLU A 236 7.80 -28.05 33.35
CA GLU A 236 7.00 -27.24 34.28
C GLU A 236 5.78 -26.54 33.63
N VAL A 237 5.86 -26.17 32.35
CA VAL A 237 4.76 -25.49 31.62
C VAL A 237 3.77 -26.49 31.01
N VAL A 238 4.25 -27.67 30.61
CA VAL A 238 3.42 -28.78 30.10
C VAL A 238 2.58 -29.41 31.23
N GLU A 239 3.07 -29.42 32.47
CA GLU A 239 2.32 -29.93 33.64
C GLU A 239 1.23 -28.99 34.17
N THR A 240 1.17 -27.70 33.79
CA THR A 240 0.19 -26.73 34.35
C THR A 240 -1.12 -26.61 33.55
N ARG A 241 -1.13 -27.01 32.26
CA ARG A 241 -2.32 -26.92 31.40
C ARG A 241 -3.34 -28.04 31.63
N ILE A 242 -2.87 -29.28 31.81
CA ILE A 242 -3.73 -30.44 32.09
C ILE A 242 -4.53 -30.27 33.40
N PRO A 243 -3.95 -29.79 34.52
CA PRO A 243 -4.69 -29.48 35.74
C PRO A 243 -5.79 -28.45 35.53
N ALA A 244 -5.55 -27.38 34.75
CA ALA A 244 -6.54 -26.34 34.49
C ALA A 244 -7.77 -26.89 33.73
N PHE A 245 -7.54 -27.74 32.73
CA PHE A 245 -8.63 -28.46 32.05
C PHE A 245 -9.38 -29.42 32.99
N ARG A 246 -8.68 -30.09 33.91
CA ARG A 246 -9.31 -31.01 34.88
C ARG A 246 -10.10 -30.28 35.96
N SER A 247 -9.67 -29.10 36.41
CA SER A 247 -10.32 -28.35 37.49
C SER A 247 -11.61 -27.66 37.03
N HIS A 248 -11.68 -27.24 35.77
CA HIS A 248 -12.82 -26.52 35.19
C HIS A 248 -13.76 -27.40 34.36
N PHE A 249 -13.55 -28.72 34.39
CA PHE A 249 -14.38 -29.68 33.65
C PHE A 249 -15.67 -30.01 34.40
N HIS A 250 -16.79 -29.69 33.77
CA HIS A 250 -18.13 -30.03 34.20
C HIS A 250 -18.74 -31.06 33.24
N GLY A 251 -18.52 -32.33 33.56
CA GLY A 251 -19.03 -33.43 32.75
C GLY A 251 -20.57 -33.53 32.78
N GLN A 252 -21.16 -33.83 31.63
CA GLN A 252 -22.61 -33.94 31.47
C GLN A 252 -22.98 -35.36 31.00
N MET A 253 -23.91 -36.01 31.70
CA MET A 253 -24.33 -37.38 31.38
C MET A 253 -24.84 -37.49 29.93
N GLY A 254 -24.24 -38.38 29.14
CA GLY A 254 -24.65 -38.66 27.76
C GLY A 254 -23.82 -37.97 26.66
N LEU A 255 -22.84 -37.12 27.01
CA LEU A 255 -22.01 -36.42 26.03
C LEU A 255 -20.68 -37.14 25.81
N LYS A 256 -20.33 -37.38 24.54
CA LYS A 256 -19.04 -37.91 24.11
C LYS A 256 -18.46 -36.94 23.09
N ALA A 257 -17.22 -36.53 23.31
CA ALA A 257 -16.52 -35.58 22.44
C ALA A 257 -15.01 -35.78 22.54
N THR A 258 -14.32 -35.60 21.42
CA THR A 258 -12.86 -35.64 21.36
C THR A 258 -12.35 -34.36 20.71
N TYR A 259 -11.55 -33.59 21.45
CA TYR A 259 -10.95 -32.33 21.00
C TYR A 259 -9.44 -32.49 20.88
N CYS A 260 -8.83 -32.09 19.76
CA CYS A 260 -7.39 -32.01 19.58
C CYS A 260 -6.99 -30.55 19.41
N PHE A 261 -6.06 -30.08 20.23
CA PHE A 261 -5.50 -28.73 20.14
C PHE A 261 -4.08 -28.80 19.57
N ASN A 262 -3.91 -28.21 18.40
CA ASN A 262 -2.63 -28.05 17.72
C ASN A 262 -2.11 -26.65 18.03
N ILE A 263 -1.21 -26.59 19.00
CA ILE A 263 -0.59 -25.34 19.44
C ILE A 263 0.53 -25.02 18.45
N GLU A 264 0.51 -23.84 17.82
CA GLU A 264 1.47 -23.53 16.74
C GLU A 264 2.93 -23.53 17.19
N GLU A 265 3.16 -23.31 18.48
CA GLU A 265 4.47 -23.27 19.13
C GLU A 265 4.90 -24.61 19.75
N GLU A 266 4.07 -25.66 19.69
CA GLU A 266 4.37 -26.99 20.25
C GLU A 266 4.29 -28.09 19.17
N ASP A 267 5.27 -29.01 19.18
CA ASP A 267 5.28 -30.16 18.27
C ASP A 267 4.29 -31.27 18.69
N ALA A 268 3.82 -31.25 19.94
CA ALA A 268 2.84 -32.19 20.48
C ALA A 268 1.43 -31.60 20.51
N HIS A 269 0.41 -32.42 20.23
CA HIS A 269 -0.99 -31.97 20.24
C HIS A 269 -1.69 -32.36 21.54
N LEU A 270 -2.46 -31.44 22.12
CA LEU A 270 -3.22 -31.71 23.34
C LEU A 270 -4.57 -32.35 23.00
N LEU A 271 -4.75 -33.60 23.38
CA LEU A 271 -5.99 -34.35 23.19
C LEU A 271 -6.83 -34.36 24.46
N LEU A 272 -8.08 -33.91 24.35
CA LEU A 272 -9.10 -33.96 25.39
C LEU A 272 -10.21 -34.94 24.98
N GLU A 273 -10.28 -36.08 25.65
CA GLU A 273 -11.37 -37.05 25.49
C GLU A 273 -12.40 -36.92 26.61
N VAL A 274 -13.63 -36.58 26.23
CA VAL A 274 -14.79 -36.48 27.13
C VAL A 274 -15.68 -37.70 26.92
N LYS A 275 -15.89 -38.49 27.99
CA LYS A 275 -16.80 -39.63 28.03
C LYS A 275 -17.75 -39.49 29.23
N GLY A 276 -18.81 -38.70 29.05
CA GLY A 276 -19.76 -38.36 30.10
C GLY A 276 -19.13 -37.50 31.20
N GLU A 277 -19.01 -38.05 32.40
CA GLU A 277 -18.39 -37.37 33.56
C GLU A 277 -16.87 -37.58 33.65
N LYS A 278 -16.26 -38.27 32.70
CA LYS A 278 -14.81 -38.54 32.71
C LYS A 278 -14.11 -37.77 31.60
N LEU A 279 -13.07 -37.04 31.99
CA LEU A 279 -12.13 -36.35 31.11
C LEU A 279 -10.78 -37.08 31.13
N SER A 280 -10.23 -37.35 29.95
CA SER A 280 -8.84 -37.78 29.77
C SER A 280 -8.10 -36.73 28.96
N CYS A 281 -6.98 -36.24 29.47
CA CYS A 281 -6.13 -35.24 28.82
C CYS A 281 -4.76 -35.87 28.61
N ASN A 282 -4.30 -35.96 27.36
CA ASN A 282 -2.98 -36.49 27.02
C ASN A 282 -2.40 -35.70 25.85
N TYR A 283 -1.07 -35.64 25.76
CA TYR A 283 -0.39 -35.16 24.57
C TYR A 283 -0.19 -36.33 23.58
N VAL A 284 -0.45 -36.07 22.30
CA VAL A 284 -0.36 -37.05 21.20
C VAL A 284 0.30 -36.43 19.97
N ASP A 285 1.05 -37.24 19.22
CA ASP A 285 1.72 -36.81 17.98
C ASP A 285 0.80 -36.89 16.74
N SER A 286 -0.50 -37.13 16.93
CA SER A 286 -1.48 -37.36 15.85
C SER A 286 -2.71 -36.48 16.01
N ASP A 287 -3.17 -35.89 14.90
CA ASP A 287 -4.25 -34.91 14.81
C ASP A 287 -5.65 -35.55 14.58
N GLU A 288 -5.83 -36.82 14.95
CA GLU A 288 -7.09 -37.55 14.72
C GLU A 288 -8.10 -37.34 15.87
N ALA A 289 -8.95 -36.32 15.74
CA ALA A 289 -10.07 -36.06 16.66
C ALA A 289 -11.38 -35.66 15.93
N GLU A 290 -12.50 -35.69 16.66
CA GLU A 290 -13.81 -35.24 16.14
C GLU A 290 -13.83 -33.73 15.87
N VAL A 291 -13.03 -32.97 16.61
CA VAL A 291 -12.75 -31.55 16.39
C VAL A 291 -11.25 -31.32 16.62
N SER A 292 -10.57 -30.83 15.57
CA SER A 292 -9.19 -30.36 15.63
C SER A 292 -9.18 -28.83 15.60
N VAL A 293 -8.42 -28.22 16.50
CA VAL A 293 -8.37 -26.78 16.76
C VAL A 293 -6.92 -26.32 16.65
N LYS A 294 -6.63 -25.42 15.73
CA LYS A 294 -5.33 -24.76 15.60
C LYS A 294 -5.37 -23.41 16.31
N ILE A 295 -4.47 -23.23 17.27
CA ILE A 295 -4.45 -22.11 18.22
C ILE A 295 -3.01 -21.73 18.57
N THR A 296 -2.74 -20.49 18.93
CA THR A 296 -1.45 -20.07 19.50
C THR A 296 -1.44 -20.24 21.02
N ALA A 297 -0.27 -20.40 21.61
CA ALA A 297 -0.11 -20.57 23.05
C ALA A 297 -0.71 -19.41 23.86
N GLU A 298 -0.62 -18.18 23.35
CA GLU A 298 -1.22 -16.97 23.94
C GLU A 298 -2.75 -17.06 23.99
N VAL A 299 -3.38 -17.39 22.87
CA VAL A 299 -4.85 -17.47 22.76
C VAL A 299 -5.40 -18.64 23.59
N LEU A 300 -4.64 -19.73 23.73
CA LEU A 300 -5.00 -20.84 24.61
C LEU A 300 -4.95 -20.42 26.08
N GLN A 301 -3.98 -19.58 26.46
CA GLN A 301 -3.85 -19.06 27.82
C GLN A 301 -5.02 -18.13 28.17
N ASP A 302 -5.40 -17.23 27.26
CA ASP A 302 -6.57 -16.35 27.42
C ASP A 302 -7.88 -17.14 27.62
N ILE A 303 -7.98 -18.35 27.04
CA ILE A 303 -9.11 -19.26 27.23
C ILE A 303 -9.06 -19.93 28.61
N LEU A 304 -7.88 -20.38 29.04
CA LEU A 304 -7.70 -21.00 30.36
C LEU A 304 -7.92 -20.01 31.51
N ASP A 305 -7.62 -18.73 31.29
CA ASP A 305 -7.80 -17.64 32.26
C ASP A 305 -9.22 -17.03 32.24
N GLY A 306 -10.10 -17.51 31.34
CA GLY A 306 -11.51 -17.11 31.24
C GLY A 306 -11.74 -15.74 30.57
N GLU A 307 -10.70 -15.11 30.01
CA GLU A 307 -10.80 -13.83 29.30
C GLU A 307 -11.51 -13.98 27.95
N MET A 308 -11.44 -15.17 27.35
CA MET A 308 -12.06 -15.48 26.07
C MET A 308 -12.63 -16.91 26.03
N THR A 309 -13.77 -17.11 25.37
CA THR A 309 -14.32 -18.46 25.15
C THR A 309 -13.84 -19.03 23.82
N LEU A 310 -13.81 -20.37 23.68
CA LEU A 310 -13.35 -21.01 22.46
C LEU A 310 -14.25 -20.66 21.26
N GLN A 311 -15.56 -20.56 21.47
CA GLN A 311 -16.48 -20.09 20.42
C GLN A 311 -16.21 -18.65 20.01
N ARG A 312 -15.89 -17.76 20.95
CA ARG A 312 -15.60 -16.37 20.63
C ARG A 312 -14.30 -16.24 19.86
N ALA A 313 -13.27 -17.01 20.25
CA ALA A 313 -12.00 -17.08 19.54
C ALA A 313 -12.15 -17.65 18.11
N PHE A 314 -13.06 -18.61 17.92
CA PHE A 314 -13.39 -19.12 16.60
C PHE A 314 -14.17 -18.10 15.75
N MET A 315 -15.16 -17.40 16.33
CA MET A 315 -15.95 -16.39 15.61
C MET A 315 -15.14 -15.13 15.25
N SER A 316 -14.12 -14.77 16.05
CA SER A 316 -13.21 -13.66 15.75
C SER A 316 -12.14 -14.00 14.71
N GLY A 317 -12.00 -15.28 14.36
CA GLY A 317 -10.95 -15.76 13.46
C GLY A 317 -9.57 -15.93 14.12
N ALA A 318 -9.47 -15.77 15.45
CA ALA A 318 -8.23 -16.00 16.20
C ALA A 318 -7.87 -17.49 16.31
N VAL A 319 -8.85 -18.37 16.12
CA VAL A 319 -8.69 -19.83 16.16
C VAL A 319 -9.29 -20.43 14.89
N THR A 320 -8.65 -21.46 14.33
CA THR A 320 -9.22 -22.23 13.23
C THR A 320 -9.58 -23.63 13.70
N ALA A 321 -10.81 -24.08 13.43
CA ALA A 321 -11.29 -25.40 13.84
C ALA A 321 -11.80 -26.20 12.63
N LYS A 322 -11.54 -27.52 12.64
CA LYS A 322 -11.99 -28.50 11.65
C LYS A 322 -12.68 -29.65 12.37
N GLY A 323 -13.89 -30.03 11.95
CA GLY A 323 -14.63 -31.13 12.57
C GLY A 323 -16.13 -30.86 12.73
N ASP A 324 -16.78 -31.54 13.68
CA ASP A 324 -18.19 -31.30 13.99
C ASP A 324 -18.39 -30.02 14.83
N PHE A 325 -18.91 -28.97 14.20
CA PHE A 325 -19.18 -27.68 14.85
C PHE A 325 -20.20 -27.76 16.00
N LYS A 326 -21.05 -28.80 16.05
CA LYS A 326 -21.93 -29.02 17.21
C LYS A 326 -21.13 -29.43 18.44
N VAL A 327 -20.06 -30.22 18.25
CA VAL A 327 -19.14 -30.65 19.31
C VAL A 327 -18.28 -29.47 19.76
N LEU A 328 -17.82 -28.62 18.84
CA LEU A 328 -17.12 -27.36 19.18
C LEU A 328 -18.00 -26.44 20.05
N ARG A 329 -19.30 -26.32 19.75
CA ARG A 329 -20.23 -25.51 20.55
C ARG A 329 -20.45 -26.04 21.98
N ASN A 330 -20.21 -27.32 22.20
CA ASN A 330 -20.35 -27.91 23.53
C ASN A 330 -19.10 -27.70 24.39
N PHE A 331 -17.98 -27.28 23.81
CA PHE A 331 -16.72 -27.09 24.54
C PHE A 331 -16.86 -26.10 25.70
N ASP A 332 -17.36 -24.89 25.43
CA ASP A 332 -17.57 -23.84 26.43
C ASP A 332 -18.68 -24.20 27.47
N LEU A 333 -19.45 -25.27 27.23
CA LEU A 333 -20.40 -25.81 28.21
C LEU A 333 -19.74 -26.81 29.16
N LEU A 334 -18.76 -27.57 28.65
CA LEU A 334 -18.03 -28.61 29.37
C LEU A 334 -16.87 -28.05 30.18
N PHE A 335 -16.26 -26.95 29.72
CA PHE A 335 -15.15 -26.29 30.37
C PHE A 335 -15.54 -24.85 30.70
N GLN A 336 -15.76 -24.59 31.99
CA GLN A 336 -16.14 -23.27 32.51
C GLN A 336 -14.92 -22.68 33.21
N PHE A 337 -14.05 -22.07 32.42
CA PHE A 337 -12.87 -21.32 32.89
C PHE A 337 -13.28 -19.98 33.50
#